data_AF-A0A3Q8X216-F1
#
_entry.id   AF-A0A3Q8X216-F1
#
_cell.length_a   1.000
_cell.length_b   1.000
_cell.length_c   1.000
_cell.angle_alpha   90.00
_cell.angle_beta   90.00
_cell.angle_gamma   90.00
#
_symmetry.space_group_name_H-M   'P 1'
#
loop_
_entity.id
_entity.type
_entity.pdbx_description
1 polymer ?
#
loop_
_entity_poly.entity_id
_entity_poly.type
_entity_poly.pdbx_seq_one_letter_code
_entity_poly.pdbx_strand_id
1 'polypeptide(L)'
;MYVLDWKYRRLPMEKNDDITGLIAQVKQGELAAYEQLVTRYRTAALTWAQAIVSDVYLAEDVVQEAFLRLRERIVSLNDAAKFTAWFRLMVRRLAMNAIRGKAGSEVPIDLLGSEGAASVEAGMAFGESGSELDEMSAWEEQADSDELVESALKKLSGQAREVLSASAFEEMAPEELAARFGMNKSNIYNILSRARVKTSDERFGGEIVRYLKERRSRRETVAKTLAEPSYSSPYAFLSVMIGEALRYLESGPNPDITELMGISGDAFRLNTAVGCNWRGISTFDWSYTGYQTMERLGIEGTCFGRPQRRSITPEQQVHILAVIQGAIDHGVPAIIRNMNINEFGYVYGYDDEAREIKYYGANRSKQSIRYDKLGRSGEEPPLFVLGIRRRRLQPMPGHASLQAIVKHARGKEPPLEGFAFGLKGYEQWIEAVERGGLDLHGHAYQVAILAEARQRAASYLREQAERSGGARGQELAAAADYYGEVAEAFRRLYPSFPFGYGGSHGNQMGRILIGLKEAFAAESEGIALIENILEQW
;
A
#
# COMPACT_ATOMS: atom_id res chain seq x y z
N MET A 1 27.33 -15.01 -6.29
CA MET A 1 28.08 -14.22 -5.30
C MET A 1 28.16 -12.78 -5.78
N TYR A 2 27.16 -11.96 -5.47
CA TYR A 2 27.23 -10.51 -5.64
C TYR A 2 26.61 -9.86 -4.41
N VAL A 3 27.50 -9.47 -3.52
CA VAL A 3 27.22 -8.67 -2.33
C VAL A 3 26.91 -7.25 -2.79
N LEU A 4 25.92 -6.67 -2.11
CA LEU A 4 25.54 -5.26 -2.09
C LEU A 4 26.76 -4.32 -2.13
N ASP A 5 26.79 -3.40 -3.10
CA ASP A 5 27.47 -2.12 -2.94
C ASP A 5 26.69 -1.00 -3.66
N TRP A 6 25.73 -0.41 -2.95
CA TRP A 6 24.97 0.77 -3.39
C TRP A 6 25.61 2.08 -2.94
N LYS A 7 26.71 2.03 -2.18
CA LYS A 7 27.51 3.21 -1.84
C LYS A 7 28.55 3.40 -2.94
N TYR A 8 28.44 4.49 -3.69
CA TYR A 8 29.35 4.89 -4.79
C TYR A 8 29.19 4.14 -6.13
N ARG A 9 28.06 4.37 -6.82
CA ARG A 9 28.13 4.61 -8.27
C ARG A 9 27.99 6.11 -8.54
N ARG A 10 29.11 6.83 -8.45
CA ARG A 10 29.25 8.07 -9.23
C ARG A 10 29.18 7.63 -10.69
N LEU A 11 28.08 7.95 -11.37
CA LEU A 11 28.13 8.10 -12.83
C LEU A 11 29.32 9.05 -13.12
N PRO A 12 30.18 8.76 -14.10
CA PRO A 12 31.32 9.61 -14.39
C PRO A 12 30.78 11.00 -14.75
N MET A 13 30.88 11.94 -13.80
CA MET A 13 30.62 13.33 -14.07
C MET A 13 31.83 13.86 -14.82
N GLU A 14 31.69 14.02 -16.13
CA GLU A 14 32.61 14.84 -16.91
C GLU A 14 32.72 16.25 -16.30
N LYS A 15 33.94 16.79 -16.35
CA LYS A 15 34.48 17.94 -15.60
C LYS A 15 33.46 19.03 -15.20
N ASN A 16 33.51 19.38 -13.91
CA ASN A 16 32.71 20.40 -13.23
C ASN A 16 32.97 21.85 -13.71
N ASP A 17 34.03 22.08 -14.50
CA ASP A 17 34.43 23.41 -14.95
C ASP A 17 33.54 23.95 -16.09
N ASP A 18 32.89 23.07 -16.86
CA ASP A 18 32.07 23.41 -18.03
C ASP A 18 30.63 23.83 -17.66
N ILE A 19 30.08 23.27 -16.57
CA ILE A 19 28.70 23.59 -16.16
C ILE A 19 28.56 25.00 -15.57
N THR A 20 29.59 25.48 -14.87
CA THR A 20 29.58 26.81 -14.24
C THR A 20 29.47 27.90 -15.30
N GLY A 21 30.22 27.76 -16.41
CA GLY A 21 30.15 28.67 -17.55
C GLY A 21 28.82 28.60 -18.29
N LEU A 22 28.29 27.39 -18.51
CA LEU A 22 27.00 27.19 -19.16
C LEU A 22 25.84 27.82 -18.37
N ILE A 23 25.83 27.66 -17.03
CA ILE A 23 24.80 28.28 -16.17
C ILE A 23 24.90 29.80 -16.17
N ALA A 24 26.11 30.38 -16.22
CA ALA A 24 26.28 31.83 -16.31
C ALA A 24 25.70 32.39 -17.61
N GLN A 25 25.91 31.71 -18.75
CA GLN A 25 25.34 32.09 -20.04
C GLN A 25 23.82 31.94 -20.07
N VAL A 26 23.27 30.87 -19.48
CA VAL A 26 21.81 30.69 -19.38
C VAL A 26 21.16 31.78 -18.53
N LYS A 27 21.82 32.22 -17.44
CA LYS A 27 21.34 33.37 -16.64
C LYS A 27 21.33 34.69 -17.41
N GLN A 28 22.18 34.83 -18.42
CA GLN A 28 22.23 36.00 -19.30
C GLN A 28 21.17 35.94 -20.42
N GLY A 29 20.38 34.87 -20.50
CA GLY A 29 19.31 34.71 -21.47
C GLY A 29 19.74 34.08 -22.80
N GLU A 30 20.95 33.55 -22.89
CA GLU A 30 21.47 32.91 -24.11
C GLU A 30 20.72 31.59 -24.42
N LEU A 31 19.93 31.59 -25.49
CA LEU A 31 19.08 30.46 -25.86
C LEU A 31 19.90 29.20 -26.19
N ALA A 32 21.00 29.36 -26.92
CA ALA A 32 21.87 28.25 -27.30
C ALA A 32 22.50 27.55 -26.08
N ALA A 33 22.80 28.28 -25.00
CA ALA A 33 23.31 27.71 -23.76
C ALA A 33 22.23 26.92 -23.02
N TYR A 34 20.97 27.36 -23.08
CA TYR A 34 19.85 26.66 -22.47
C TYR A 34 19.54 25.34 -23.20
N GLU A 35 19.56 25.33 -24.53
CA GLU A 35 19.39 24.11 -25.33
C GLU A 35 20.46 23.05 -25.05
N GLN A 36 21.72 23.48 -24.89
CA GLN A 36 22.82 22.61 -24.49
C GLN A 36 22.62 22.05 -23.07
N LEU A 37 22.13 22.88 -22.14
CA LEU A 37 21.81 22.47 -20.78
C LEU A 37 20.70 21.42 -20.74
N VAL A 38 19.62 21.63 -21.51
CA VAL A 38 18.50 20.68 -21.66
C VAL A 38 19.01 19.35 -22.23
N THR A 39 19.75 19.40 -23.34
CA THR A 39 20.30 18.20 -23.99
C THR A 39 21.16 17.38 -23.04
N ARG A 40 22.00 18.04 -22.23
CA ARG A 40 22.90 17.39 -21.26
C ARG A 40 22.19 16.78 -20.07
N TYR A 41 21.11 17.39 -19.57
CA TYR A 41 20.43 16.96 -18.34
C TYR A 41 19.14 16.18 -18.56
N ARG A 42 18.59 16.12 -19.78
CA ARG A 42 17.32 15.46 -20.07
C ARG A 42 17.30 13.99 -19.65
N THR A 43 18.29 13.20 -20.05
CA THR A 43 18.37 11.76 -19.72
C THR A 43 18.48 11.52 -18.21
N ALA A 44 19.26 12.35 -17.51
CA ALA A 44 19.42 12.26 -16.06
C ALA A 44 18.12 12.65 -15.32
N ALA A 45 17.46 13.72 -15.75
CA ALA A 45 16.18 14.18 -15.21
C ALA A 45 15.09 13.12 -15.40
N LEU A 46 15.01 12.50 -16.57
CA LEU A 46 14.08 11.42 -16.84
C LEU A 46 14.33 10.21 -15.94
N THR A 47 15.59 9.83 -15.76
CA THR A 47 15.98 8.75 -14.83
C THR A 47 15.54 9.07 -13.39
N TRP A 48 15.69 10.32 -12.94
CA TRP A 48 15.27 10.73 -11.61
C TRP A 48 13.75 10.77 -11.44
N ALA A 49 13.02 11.24 -12.47
CA ALA A 49 11.57 11.27 -12.46
C ALA A 49 10.99 9.85 -12.46
N GLN A 50 11.48 8.96 -13.33
CA GLN A 50 11.05 7.55 -13.41
C GLN A 50 11.30 6.76 -12.11
N ALA A 51 12.32 7.12 -11.34
CA ALA A 51 12.55 6.53 -10.01
C ALA A 51 11.47 6.90 -8.98
N ILE A 52 10.59 7.86 -9.30
CA ILE A 52 9.56 8.40 -8.41
C ILE A 52 8.16 8.12 -8.99
N VAL A 53 7.94 8.47 -10.26
CA VAL A 53 6.72 8.17 -11.00
C VAL A 53 6.90 6.89 -11.82
N SER A 54 6.10 5.85 -11.57
CA SER A 54 6.19 4.56 -12.27
C SER A 54 5.55 4.57 -13.68
N ASP A 55 5.37 5.75 -14.27
CA ASP A 55 4.74 5.99 -15.57
C ASP A 55 5.69 6.81 -16.45
N VAL A 56 6.00 6.27 -17.63
CA VAL A 56 6.99 6.86 -18.56
C VAL A 56 6.50 8.18 -19.14
N TYR A 57 5.22 8.31 -19.45
CA TYR A 57 4.65 9.53 -20.03
C TYR A 57 4.58 10.63 -18.98
N LEU A 58 4.16 10.28 -17.76
CA LEU A 58 4.14 11.23 -16.64
C LEU A 58 5.56 11.69 -16.25
N ALA A 59 6.55 10.80 -16.36
CA ALA A 59 7.95 11.17 -16.15
C ALA A 59 8.45 12.17 -17.20
N GLU A 60 8.05 12.01 -18.47
CA GLU A 60 8.35 12.96 -19.54
C GLU A 60 7.68 14.32 -19.28
N ASP A 61 6.41 14.34 -18.87
CA ASP A 61 5.70 15.59 -18.53
C ASP A 61 6.35 16.34 -17.37
N VAL A 62 6.75 15.61 -16.32
CA VAL A 62 7.50 16.16 -15.18
C VAL A 62 8.82 16.77 -15.61
N VAL A 63 9.53 16.12 -16.54
CA VAL A 63 10.81 16.62 -17.06
C VAL A 63 10.61 17.87 -17.90
N GLN A 64 9.58 17.90 -18.76
CA GLN A 64 9.23 19.08 -19.55
C GLN A 64 8.91 20.27 -18.65
N GLU A 65 8.03 20.07 -17.66
CA GLU A 65 7.68 21.09 -16.68
C GLU A 65 8.90 21.56 -15.85
N ALA A 66 9.80 20.63 -15.50
CA ALA A 66 11.03 20.96 -14.79
C ALA A 66 11.93 21.89 -15.62
N PHE A 67 12.05 21.67 -16.93
CA PHE A 67 12.82 22.55 -17.81
C PHE A 67 12.12 23.90 -18.03
N LEU A 68 10.80 23.95 -18.16
CA LEU A 68 10.06 25.22 -18.24
C LEU A 68 10.31 26.09 -17.00
N ARG A 69 10.16 25.51 -15.80
CA ARG A 69 10.45 26.21 -14.52
C ARG A 69 11.92 26.51 -14.31
N LEU A 70 12.80 25.69 -14.89
CA LEU A 70 14.25 25.93 -14.84
C LEU A 70 14.59 27.30 -15.41
N ARG A 71 13.99 27.64 -16.55
CA ARG A 71 14.26 28.91 -17.25
C ARG A 71 13.94 30.13 -16.37
N GLU A 72 12.87 30.05 -15.59
CA GLU A 72 12.47 31.13 -14.68
C GLU A 72 13.31 31.20 -13.41
N ARG A 73 13.68 30.02 -12.86
CA ARG A 73 14.29 29.93 -11.52
C ARG A 73 15.80 29.86 -11.52
N ILE A 74 16.45 29.62 -12.66
CA ILE A 74 17.91 29.51 -12.73
C ILE A 74 18.63 30.77 -12.25
N VAL A 75 17.99 31.95 -12.34
CA VAL A 75 18.52 33.22 -11.87
C VAL A 75 18.76 33.21 -10.35
N SER A 76 17.93 32.48 -9.57
CA SER A 76 18.05 32.40 -8.10
C SER A 76 19.12 31.39 -7.61
N LEU A 77 19.82 30.69 -8.51
CA LEU A 77 20.84 29.72 -8.15
C LEU A 77 22.16 30.43 -7.80
N ASN A 78 22.50 30.56 -6.52
CA ASN A 78 23.68 31.34 -6.08
C ASN A 78 25.04 30.67 -6.41
N ASP A 79 25.08 29.34 -6.48
CA ASP A 79 26.29 28.57 -6.78
C ASP A 79 26.02 27.60 -7.95
N ALA A 80 26.63 27.91 -9.10
CA ALA A 80 26.45 27.12 -10.32
C ALA A 80 27.05 25.70 -10.22
N ALA A 81 28.01 25.46 -9.32
CA ALA A 81 28.56 24.12 -9.09
C ALA A 81 27.55 23.19 -8.41
N LYS A 82 26.50 23.74 -7.79
CA LYS A 82 25.41 22.99 -7.13
C LYS A 82 24.22 22.72 -8.06
N PHE A 83 24.28 23.14 -9.33
CA PHE A 83 23.17 23.02 -10.29
C PHE A 83 22.55 21.62 -10.34
N THR A 84 23.38 20.58 -10.46
CA THR A 84 22.91 19.19 -10.59
C THR A 84 22.06 18.74 -9.41
N ALA A 85 22.49 19.08 -8.19
CA ALA A 85 21.76 18.73 -6.98
C ALA A 85 20.46 19.53 -6.88
N TRP A 86 20.52 20.83 -7.18
CA TRP A 86 19.37 21.73 -7.17
C TRP A 86 18.30 21.34 -8.22
N PHE A 87 18.71 21.05 -9.45
CA PHE A 87 17.81 20.63 -10.52
C PHE A 87 17.19 19.25 -10.23
N ARG A 88 17.95 18.32 -9.67
CA ARG A 88 17.43 17.02 -9.22
C ARG A 88 16.35 17.16 -8.15
N LEU A 89 16.48 18.13 -7.24
CA LEU A 89 15.46 18.41 -6.23
C LEU A 89 14.19 19.00 -6.85
N MET A 90 14.32 19.87 -7.85
CA MET A 90 13.18 20.41 -8.61
C MET A 90 12.40 19.29 -9.31
N VAL A 91 13.09 18.42 -10.06
CA VAL A 91 12.50 17.26 -10.74
C VAL A 91 11.81 16.34 -9.73
N ARG A 92 12.43 16.08 -8.57
CA ARG A 92 11.84 15.28 -7.50
C ARG A 92 10.54 15.91 -6.95
N ARG A 93 10.51 17.22 -6.73
CA ARG A 93 9.30 17.91 -6.23
C ARG A 93 8.16 17.84 -7.24
N LEU A 94 8.45 18.08 -8.53
CA LEU A 94 7.46 18.00 -9.60
C LEU A 94 6.94 16.57 -9.79
N ALA A 95 7.81 15.56 -9.74
CA ALA A 95 7.40 14.15 -9.79
C ALA A 95 6.45 13.79 -8.63
N MET A 96 6.75 14.25 -7.42
CA MET A 96 5.88 14.03 -6.26
C MET A 96 4.52 14.74 -6.38
N ASN A 97 4.47 15.90 -7.02
CA ASN A 97 3.23 16.63 -7.28
C ASN A 97 2.40 15.98 -8.39
N ALA A 98 3.03 15.47 -9.45
CA ALA A 98 2.37 14.75 -10.53
C ALA A 98 1.66 13.47 -10.02
N ILE A 99 2.24 12.78 -9.04
CA ILE A 99 1.59 11.65 -8.35
C ILE A 99 0.32 12.08 -7.61
N ARG A 100 0.30 13.31 -7.08
CA ARG A 100 -0.84 13.86 -6.33
C ARG A 100 -1.96 14.32 -7.27
N GLY A 101 -1.63 14.91 -8.43
CA GLY A 101 -2.60 15.29 -9.45
C GLY A 101 -3.37 14.10 -10.04
N LYS A 102 -2.71 12.95 -10.26
CA LYS A 102 -3.38 11.70 -10.69
C LYS A 102 -4.34 11.09 -9.65
N ALA A 103 -4.29 11.54 -8.39
CA ALA A 103 -5.23 11.07 -7.38
C ALA A 103 -6.56 11.86 -7.40
N GLY A 104 -6.61 13.01 -8.08
CA GLY A 104 -7.77 13.90 -8.16
C GLY A 104 -8.40 14.05 -9.55
N SER A 105 -7.83 13.49 -10.62
CA SER A 105 -8.42 13.53 -11.95
C SER A 105 -8.20 12.22 -12.72
N GLU A 106 -9.33 11.65 -13.13
CA GLU A 106 -9.60 10.66 -14.18
C GLU A 106 -8.83 9.32 -14.24
N VAL A 107 -9.66 8.28 -14.27
CA VAL A 107 -9.35 6.92 -14.74
C VAL A 107 -8.92 7.02 -16.21
N PRO A 108 -7.76 6.44 -16.62
CA PRO A 108 -7.45 6.29 -18.03
C PRO A 108 -8.47 5.35 -18.69
N ILE A 109 -9.40 5.93 -19.46
CA ILE A 109 -10.14 5.24 -20.51
C ILE A 109 -9.16 5.05 -21.66
N ASP A 110 -8.45 3.91 -21.68
CA ASP A 110 -8.00 3.34 -22.95
C ASP A 110 -7.73 1.82 -22.79
N LEU A 111 -8.74 1.03 -23.11
CA LEU A 111 -8.65 -0.41 -23.42
C LEU A 111 -9.96 -0.85 -24.08
N LEU A 112 -10.29 -0.23 -25.22
CA LEU A 112 -11.27 -0.77 -26.17
C LEU A 112 -10.67 -0.72 -27.57
N GLY A 113 -9.90 -1.76 -27.90
CA GLY A 113 -9.60 -2.14 -29.28
C GLY A 113 -10.47 -3.34 -29.65
N SER A 114 -11.48 -3.08 -30.50
CA SER A 114 -12.10 -3.95 -31.54
C SER A 114 -12.54 -5.38 -31.12
N GLU A 115 -13.76 -5.88 -31.33
CA GLU A 115 -14.68 -5.79 -32.48
C GLU A 115 -16.10 -6.22 -32.04
N GLY A 116 -17.16 -5.76 -32.75
CA GLY A 116 -18.48 -6.41 -32.72
C GLY A 116 -19.68 -5.46 -32.66
N ALA A 117 -20.26 -5.16 -33.82
CA ALA A 117 -21.37 -4.24 -34.05
C ALA A 117 -22.72 -4.66 -33.42
N ALA A 118 -23.49 -3.68 -32.92
CA ALA A 118 -24.88 -3.39 -33.34
C ALA A 118 -25.50 -2.23 -32.54
N SER A 119 -25.80 -1.16 -33.27
CA SER A 119 -26.81 -0.10 -33.07
C SER A 119 -27.77 -0.19 -31.86
N VAL A 120 -27.94 0.91 -31.11
CA VAL A 120 -29.15 1.75 -31.12
C VAL A 120 -28.77 3.17 -30.65
N GLU A 121 -29.00 4.16 -31.53
CA GLU A 121 -28.98 5.59 -31.23
C GLU A 121 -30.17 5.99 -30.36
N ALA A 122 -29.92 6.75 -29.29
CA ALA A 122 -30.88 7.71 -28.77
C ALA A 122 -30.18 8.82 -27.97
N GLY A 123 -30.18 10.04 -28.52
CA GLY A 123 -30.27 11.26 -27.71
C GLY A 123 -29.01 12.12 -27.58
N MET A 124 -28.81 12.99 -28.56
CA MET A 124 -27.95 14.19 -28.48
C MET A 124 -28.37 15.12 -27.33
N ALA A 125 -27.39 15.62 -26.55
CA ALA A 125 -27.30 17.01 -26.09
C ALA A 125 -25.93 17.23 -25.42
N PHE A 126 -24.92 17.63 -26.20
CA PHE A 126 -23.74 18.31 -25.67
C PHE A 126 -24.17 19.72 -25.24
N GLY A 127 -24.14 19.97 -23.94
CA GLY A 127 -24.25 21.29 -23.33
C GLY A 127 -23.08 21.48 -22.38
N GLU A 128 -22.09 22.26 -22.80
CA GLU A 128 -21.06 22.84 -21.93
C GLU A 128 -21.73 23.65 -20.82
N SER A 129 -21.45 23.31 -19.56
CA SER A 129 -21.33 24.23 -18.41
C SER A 129 -21.10 23.44 -17.11
N GLY A 130 -19.95 23.70 -16.48
CA GLY A 130 -19.51 23.17 -15.18
C GLY A 130 -18.02 23.50 -15.03
N SER A 131 -17.61 24.77 -15.14
CA SER A 131 -17.68 25.86 -14.16
C SER A 131 -16.63 25.72 -13.05
N GLU A 132 -15.52 26.46 -13.18
CA GLU A 132 -14.75 27.33 -12.24
C GLU A 132 -14.71 27.04 -10.71
N LEU A 133 -15.54 26.16 -10.16
CA LEU A 133 -15.59 25.74 -8.75
C LEU A 133 -14.53 24.68 -8.41
N ASP A 134 -14.10 23.87 -9.39
CA ASP A 134 -13.15 22.78 -9.20
C ASP A 134 -11.69 23.28 -9.13
N GLU A 135 -11.37 24.33 -9.89
CA GLU A 135 -10.08 25.03 -9.81
C GLU A 135 -9.97 25.87 -8.53
N MET A 136 -11.06 26.46 -8.04
CA MET A 136 -11.09 27.23 -6.78
C MET A 136 -10.82 26.34 -5.55
N SER A 137 -11.40 25.13 -5.53
CA SER A 137 -11.22 24.16 -4.44
C SER A 137 -9.78 23.63 -4.35
N ALA A 138 -9.10 23.46 -5.48
CA ALA A 138 -7.69 23.05 -5.52
C ALA A 138 -6.73 24.16 -5.05
N TRP A 139 -7.08 25.44 -5.23
CA TRP A 139 -6.30 26.58 -4.74
C TRP A 139 -6.54 26.84 -3.25
N GLU A 140 -7.76 26.65 -2.76
CA GLU A 140 -8.09 26.68 -1.33
C GLU A 140 -7.38 25.56 -0.55
N GLU A 141 -7.39 24.32 -1.06
CA GLU A 141 -6.65 23.20 -0.44
C GLU A 141 -5.13 23.45 -0.38
N GLN A 142 -4.57 24.11 -1.38
CA GLN A 142 -3.15 24.45 -1.43
C GLN A 142 -2.79 25.58 -0.44
N ALA A 143 -3.63 26.62 -0.35
CA ALA A 143 -3.46 27.73 0.59
C ALA A 143 -3.59 27.27 2.05
N ASP A 144 -4.53 26.37 2.33
CA ASP A 144 -4.76 25.85 3.68
C ASP A 144 -3.62 24.94 4.16
N SER A 145 -3.00 24.16 3.25
CA SER A 145 -1.80 23.37 3.55
C SER A 145 -0.62 24.27 3.93
N ASP A 146 -0.46 25.42 3.28
CA ASP A 146 0.59 26.39 3.58
C ASP A 146 0.34 27.11 4.91
N GLU A 147 -0.92 27.42 5.26
CA GLU A 147 -1.30 27.99 6.56
C GLU A 147 -0.99 27.02 7.72
N LEU A 148 -1.25 25.72 7.55
CA LEU A 148 -0.91 24.71 8.55
C LEU A 148 0.60 24.56 8.74
N VAL A 149 1.38 24.66 7.65
CA VAL A 149 2.84 24.67 7.73
C VAL A 149 3.33 25.92 8.47
N GLU A 150 2.77 27.09 8.16
CA GLU A 150 3.17 28.35 8.80
C GLU A 150 2.81 28.37 10.30
N SER A 151 1.61 27.89 10.66
CA SER A 151 1.18 27.78 12.06
C SER A 151 2.02 26.79 12.86
N ALA A 152 2.41 25.66 12.26
CA ALA A 152 3.33 24.70 12.88
C ALA A 152 4.73 25.31 13.09
N LEU A 153 5.24 26.10 12.13
CA LEU A 153 6.51 26.82 12.27
C LEU A 153 6.47 27.90 13.36
N LYS A 154 5.33 28.58 13.55
CA LYS A 154 5.13 29.59 14.62
C LYS A 154 5.24 28.98 16.03
N LYS A 155 5.01 27.68 16.20
CA LYS A 155 5.12 26.98 17.49
C LYS A 155 6.55 26.55 17.85
N LEU A 156 7.50 26.67 16.92
CA LEU A 156 8.93 26.44 17.19
C LEU A 156 9.53 27.63 17.96
N SER A 157 10.64 27.40 18.68
CA SER A 157 11.44 28.51 19.20
C SER A 157 12.02 29.31 18.03
N GLY A 158 12.28 30.62 18.22
CA GLY A 158 12.82 31.48 17.15
C GLY A 158 14.07 30.89 16.49
N GLN A 159 14.99 30.37 17.31
CA GLN A 159 16.20 29.69 16.87
C GLN A 159 15.92 28.39 16.09
N ALA A 160 15.00 27.54 16.57
CA ALA A 160 14.68 26.29 15.86
C ALA A 160 13.97 26.55 14.53
N ARG A 161 13.13 27.58 14.47
CA ARG A 161 12.45 28.02 13.24
C ARG A 161 13.46 28.52 12.22
N GLU A 162 14.40 29.39 12.61
CA GLU A 162 15.43 29.91 11.70
C GLU A 162 16.36 28.81 11.19
N VAL A 163 16.81 27.90 12.05
CA VAL A 163 17.65 26.76 11.65
C VAL A 163 16.90 25.82 10.70
N LEU A 164 15.63 25.53 10.96
CA LEU A 164 14.81 24.68 10.09
C LEU A 164 14.53 25.37 8.75
N SER A 165 14.18 26.66 8.76
CA SER A 165 13.93 27.44 7.54
C SER A 165 15.18 27.57 6.69
N ALA A 166 16.34 27.88 7.28
CA ALA A 166 17.62 27.92 6.56
C ALA A 166 18.02 26.55 6.00
N SER A 167 17.72 25.46 6.71
CA SER A 167 17.95 24.10 6.19
C SER A 167 16.98 23.72 5.06
N ALA A 168 15.71 24.14 5.14
CA ALA A 168 14.64 23.68 4.24
C ALA A 168 14.45 24.56 3.00
N PHE A 169 14.56 25.88 3.16
CA PHE A 169 14.36 26.88 2.09
C PHE A 169 15.67 27.38 1.48
N GLU A 170 16.71 27.52 2.30
CA GLU A 170 18.04 27.96 1.83
C GLU A 170 18.99 26.78 1.54
N GLU A 171 18.55 25.54 1.80
CA GLU A 171 19.28 24.29 1.55
C GLU A 171 20.70 24.24 2.15
N MET A 172 20.94 25.00 3.23
CA MET A 172 22.25 25.08 3.89
C MET A 172 22.66 23.75 4.52
N ALA A 173 23.94 23.40 4.35
CA ALA A 173 24.49 22.19 4.96
C ALA A 173 24.60 22.34 6.50
N PRO A 174 24.54 21.24 7.28
CA PRO A 174 24.73 21.28 8.74
C PRO A 174 26.01 21.99 9.19
N GLU A 175 27.06 21.95 8.37
CA GLU A 175 28.33 22.68 8.51
C GLU A 175 28.13 24.20 8.44
N GLU A 176 27.40 24.67 7.43
CA GLU A 176 27.15 26.09 7.17
C GLU A 176 26.18 26.66 8.21
N LEU A 177 25.21 25.85 8.66
CA LEU A 177 24.32 26.19 9.77
C LEU A 177 25.09 26.30 11.09
N ALA A 178 26.01 25.37 11.37
CA ALA A 178 26.87 25.43 12.55
C ALA A 178 27.69 26.74 12.59
N ALA A 179 28.26 27.13 11.44
CA ALA A 179 29.00 28.39 11.31
C ALA A 179 28.08 29.62 11.47
N ARG A 180 26.94 29.66 10.77
CA ARG A 180 25.99 30.79 10.79
C ARG A 180 25.41 31.06 12.17
N PHE A 181 25.05 29.99 12.90
CA PHE A 181 24.41 30.09 14.20
C PHE A 181 25.39 30.01 15.38
N GLY A 182 26.69 29.90 15.13
CA GLY A 182 27.73 29.82 16.17
C GLY A 182 27.62 28.57 17.05
N MET A 183 27.21 27.44 16.46
CA MET A 183 26.95 26.18 17.17
C MET A 183 27.83 25.04 16.68
N ASN A 184 27.92 23.97 17.45
CA ASN A 184 28.50 22.72 16.95
C ASN A 184 27.48 21.92 16.11
N LYS A 185 27.98 21.03 15.25
CA LYS A 185 27.14 20.21 14.36
C LYS A 185 26.14 19.33 15.12
N SER A 186 26.53 18.76 16.26
CA SER A 186 25.66 17.90 17.07
C SER A 186 24.43 18.67 17.56
N ASN A 187 24.60 19.93 17.97
CA ASN A 187 23.51 20.80 18.38
C ASN A 187 22.58 21.14 17.20
N ILE A 188 23.12 21.43 16.01
CA ILE A 188 22.32 21.64 14.79
C ILE A 188 21.49 20.39 14.43
N TYR A 189 22.09 19.20 14.46
CA TYR A 189 21.35 17.96 14.22
C TYR A 189 20.23 17.74 15.24
N ASN A 190 20.48 18.02 16.52
CA ASN A 190 19.47 17.91 17.57
C ASN A 190 18.32 18.91 17.38
N ILE A 191 18.65 20.17 17.04
CA ILE A 191 17.66 21.21 16.77
C ILE A 191 16.82 20.84 15.54
N LEU A 192 17.45 20.46 14.42
CA LEU A 192 16.74 20.05 13.20
C LEU A 192 15.84 18.85 13.43
N SER A 193 16.32 17.83 14.15
CA SER A 193 15.54 16.64 14.49
C SER A 193 14.30 17.01 15.31
N ARG A 194 14.49 17.73 16.43
CA ARG A 194 13.38 18.17 17.30
C ARG A 194 12.41 19.10 16.59
N ALA A 195 12.92 20.02 15.78
CA ALA A 195 12.09 20.94 14.99
C ALA A 195 11.24 20.18 13.98
N ARG A 196 11.82 19.22 13.24
CA ARG A 196 11.06 18.38 12.29
C ARG A 196 9.97 17.56 12.96
N VAL A 197 10.27 16.92 14.10
CA VAL A 197 9.29 16.16 14.88
C VAL A 197 8.16 17.08 15.37
N LYS A 198 8.51 18.23 15.95
CA LYS A 198 7.53 19.18 16.48
C LYS A 198 6.65 19.79 15.39
N THR A 199 7.22 20.25 14.27
CA THR A 199 6.45 20.78 13.14
C THR A 199 5.53 19.70 12.55
N SER A 200 6.01 18.46 12.48
CA SER A 200 5.19 17.31 12.06
C SER A 200 4.01 17.11 13.02
N ASP A 201 4.26 16.95 14.33
CA ASP A 201 3.22 16.78 15.35
C ASP A 201 2.15 17.89 15.30
N GLU A 202 2.58 19.14 15.14
CA GLU A 202 1.67 20.29 15.06
C GLU A 202 0.83 20.28 13.79
N ARG A 203 1.41 19.87 12.64
CA ARG A 203 0.67 19.74 11.38
C ARG A 203 -0.38 18.64 11.46
N PHE A 204 -0.03 17.46 12.00
CA PHE A 204 -0.99 16.37 12.24
C PHE A 204 -2.12 16.80 13.19
N GLY A 205 -1.77 17.46 14.30
CA GLY A 205 -2.75 17.97 15.26
C GLY A 205 -3.68 19.03 14.64
N GLY A 206 -3.13 19.95 13.85
CA GLY A 206 -3.88 20.99 13.16
C GLY A 206 -4.90 20.43 12.17
N GLU A 207 -4.47 19.45 11.36
CA GLU A 207 -5.33 18.79 10.37
C GLU A 207 -6.51 18.04 11.03
N ILE A 208 -6.26 17.34 12.15
CA ILE A 208 -7.34 16.71 12.93
C ILE A 208 -8.31 17.77 13.47
N VAL A 209 -7.81 18.88 14.04
CA VAL A 209 -8.69 19.92 14.58
C VAL A 209 -9.56 20.53 13.49
N ARG A 210 -8.98 20.78 12.31
CA ARG A 210 -9.71 21.27 11.13
C ARG A 210 -10.81 20.29 10.74
N TYR A 211 -10.47 19.02 10.54
CA TYR A 211 -11.42 17.98 10.20
C TYR A 211 -12.58 17.88 11.20
N LEU A 212 -12.30 17.90 12.50
CA LEU A 212 -13.34 17.85 13.55
C LEU A 212 -14.20 19.13 13.60
N LYS A 213 -13.68 20.28 13.14
CA LYS A 213 -14.48 21.51 13.00
C LYS A 213 -15.47 21.38 11.83
N GLU A 214 -15.03 20.80 10.71
CA GLU A 214 -15.86 20.54 9.53
C GLU A 214 -16.94 19.47 9.77
N ARG A 215 -16.62 18.41 10.52
CA ARG A 215 -17.65 17.44 10.97
C ARG A 215 -18.73 18.11 11.82
N ARG A 216 -18.31 18.96 12.76
CA ARG A 216 -19.23 19.70 13.64
C ARG A 216 -20.10 20.70 12.88
N SER A 217 -19.56 21.40 11.88
CA SER A 217 -20.37 22.31 11.04
C SER A 217 -21.42 21.56 10.21
N ARG A 218 -21.10 20.34 9.77
CA ARG A 218 -22.03 19.41 9.09
C ARG A 218 -22.99 18.69 10.03
N ARG A 219 -22.88 18.89 11.36
CA ARG A 219 -23.70 18.22 12.39
C ARG A 219 -23.62 16.69 12.32
N GLU A 220 -22.45 16.17 11.99
CA GLU A 220 -22.19 14.73 11.98
C GLU A 220 -22.14 14.15 13.40
N THR A 221 -22.24 12.82 13.50
CA THR A 221 -22.10 12.08 14.77
C THR A 221 -20.74 12.38 15.41
N VAL A 222 -20.76 12.75 16.68
CA VAL A 222 -19.56 13.18 17.45
C VAL A 222 -18.94 12.01 18.21
N ALA A 223 -19.74 11.05 18.65
CA ALA A 223 -19.25 9.84 19.30
C ALA A 223 -20.22 8.69 19.04
N LYS A 224 -19.66 7.50 18.77
CA LYS A 224 -20.44 6.28 18.60
C LYS A 224 -19.64 5.09 19.07
N THR A 225 -20.31 4.13 19.71
CA THR A 225 -19.71 2.87 20.13
C THR A 225 -20.69 1.75 19.78
N LEU A 226 -20.25 0.78 19.00
CA LEU A 226 -21.01 -0.40 18.61
C LEU A 226 -20.90 -1.48 19.69
N ALA A 227 -21.70 -2.54 19.53
CA ALA A 227 -21.47 -3.78 20.25
C ALA A 227 -20.05 -4.30 20.01
N GLU A 228 -19.53 -5.07 20.95
CA GLU A 228 -18.17 -5.59 20.87
C GLU A 228 -18.08 -6.69 19.79
N PRO A 229 -17.07 -6.65 18.90
CA PRO A 229 -16.85 -7.69 17.91
C PRO A 229 -16.68 -9.05 18.58
N SER A 230 -17.61 -9.97 18.33
CA SER A 230 -17.51 -11.36 18.76
C SER A 230 -17.03 -12.19 17.58
N TYR A 231 -15.74 -12.57 17.58
CA TYR A 231 -15.18 -13.45 16.56
C TYR A 231 -14.60 -14.71 17.19
N SER A 232 -14.91 -15.86 16.60
CA SER A 232 -14.66 -17.18 17.17
C SER A 232 -13.22 -17.66 16.98
N SER A 233 -12.51 -17.19 15.95
CA SER A 233 -11.22 -17.76 15.55
C SER A 233 -10.11 -16.72 15.30
N PRO A 234 -8.85 -16.99 15.69
CA PRO A 234 -7.71 -16.12 15.45
C PRO A 234 -7.19 -16.31 14.01
N TYR A 235 -7.91 -15.83 13.00
CA TYR A 235 -7.40 -15.88 11.62
C TYR A 235 -6.83 -14.54 11.16
N ALA A 236 -5.61 -14.62 10.61
CA ALA A 236 -4.87 -13.50 10.02
C ALA A 236 -5.38 -13.07 8.63
N PHE A 237 -6.53 -13.59 8.18
CA PHE A 237 -7.05 -13.37 6.82
C PHE A 237 -8.06 -12.23 6.77
N LEU A 238 -7.89 -11.34 5.77
CA LEU A 238 -8.74 -10.17 5.59
C LEU A 238 -10.19 -10.56 5.29
N SER A 239 -10.41 -11.63 4.51
CA SER A 239 -11.74 -12.11 4.18
C SER A 239 -12.53 -12.52 5.41
N VAL A 240 -11.92 -13.28 6.33
CA VAL A 240 -12.54 -13.68 7.60
C VAL A 240 -12.93 -12.45 8.43
N MET A 241 -12.05 -11.44 8.47
CA MET A 241 -12.36 -10.19 9.16
C MET A 241 -13.57 -9.47 8.54
N ILE A 242 -13.66 -9.47 7.21
CA ILE A 242 -14.82 -8.92 6.49
C ILE A 242 -16.09 -9.70 6.86
N GLY A 243 -16.05 -11.03 6.85
CA GLY A 243 -17.22 -11.88 7.18
C GLY A 243 -17.78 -11.61 8.58
N GLU A 244 -16.90 -11.43 9.57
CA GLU A 244 -17.30 -11.10 10.94
C GLU A 244 -17.86 -9.67 11.05
N ALA A 245 -17.26 -8.69 10.36
CA ALA A 245 -17.81 -7.34 10.30
C ALA A 245 -19.20 -7.31 9.65
N LEU A 246 -19.43 -8.14 8.61
CA LEU A 246 -20.73 -8.23 7.94
C LEU A 246 -21.87 -8.75 8.82
N ARG A 247 -21.58 -9.38 9.97
CA ARG A 247 -22.60 -9.85 10.94
C ARG A 247 -23.31 -8.68 11.63
N TYR A 248 -22.74 -7.48 11.59
CA TYR A 248 -23.34 -6.26 12.09
C TYR A 248 -24.42 -5.70 11.15
N LEU A 249 -24.48 -6.18 9.92
CA LEU A 249 -25.53 -5.80 8.98
C LEU A 249 -26.70 -6.77 9.11
N GLU A 250 -27.91 -6.25 9.32
CA GLU A 250 -29.14 -7.05 9.47
C GLU A 250 -29.56 -7.76 8.17
N SER A 251 -28.98 -7.39 7.02
CA SER A 251 -29.42 -7.80 5.69
C SER A 251 -28.63 -8.98 5.13
N GLY A 252 -29.21 -10.19 5.22
CA GLY A 252 -28.82 -11.37 4.44
C GLY A 252 -28.04 -12.45 5.19
N PRO A 253 -27.95 -13.66 4.62
CA PRO A 253 -27.16 -14.74 5.21
C PRO A 253 -25.69 -14.34 5.27
N ASN A 254 -25.04 -14.65 6.39
CA ASN A 254 -23.59 -14.52 6.49
C ASN A 254 -22.95 -15.71 5.77
N PRO A 255 -22.02 -15.47 4.82
CA PRO A 255 -21.33 -16.56 4.16
C PRO A 255 -20.57 -17.39 5.19
N ASP A 256 -20.58 -18.72 5.01
CA ASP A 256 -19.67 -19.57 5.77
C ASP A 256 -18.21 -19.18 5.47
N ILE A 257 -17.31 -19.48 6.41
CA ILE A 257 -15.88 -19.19 6.27
C ILE A 257 -15.29 -19.83 5.00
N THR A 258 -15.78 -21.00 4.59
CA THR A 258 -15.31 -21.70 3.38
C THR A 258 -15.65 -20.91 2.12
N GLU A 259 -16.90 -20.45 1.99
CA GLU A 259 -17.35 -19.65 0.86
C GLU A 259 -16.66 -18.27 0.83
N LEU A 260 -16.49 -17.66 2.01
CA LEU A 260 -15.81 -16.38 2.17
C LEU A 260 -14.33 -16.44 1.75
N MET A 261 -13.59 -17.46 2.22
CA MET A 261 -12.19 -17.66 1.84
C MET A 261 -12.04 -18.10 0.38
N GLY A 262 -13.03 -18.81 -0.16
CA GLY A 262 -13.08 -19.21 -1.56
C GLY A 262 -13.30 -18.03 -2.52
N ILE A 263 -14.35 -17.24 -2.29
CA ILE A 263 -14.69 -16.06 -3.13
C ILE A 263 -13.61 -14.98 -3.03
N SER A 264 -13.06 -14.73 -1.84
CA SER A 264 -11.99 -13.76 -1.66
C SER A 264 -10.67 -14.18 -2.31
N GLY A 265 -10.44 -15.49 -2.43
CA GLY A 265 -9.18 -16.10 -2.86
C GLY A 265 -8.18 -16.35 -1.73
N ASP A 266 -8.50 -16.00 -0.47
CA ASP A 266 -7.60 -16.22 0.67
C ASP A 266 -7.28 -17.70 0.90
N ALA A 267 -8.21 -18.61 0.58
CA ALA A 267 -7.97 -20.06 0.64
C ALA A 267 -6.85 -20.53 -0.31
N PHE A 268 -6.60 -19.77 -1.38
CA PHE A 268 -5.66 -20.06 -2.46
C PHE A 268 -4.40 -19.20 -2.40
N ARG A 269 -4.38 -18.18 -1.54
CA ARG A 269 -3.28 -17.23 -1.43
C ARG A 269 -2.04 -17.91 -0.85
N LEU A 270 -0.89 -17.69 -1.48
CA LEU A 270 0.44 -18.05 -1.01
C LEU A 270 1.39 -16.88 -1.26
N ASN A 271 1.93 -16.35 -0.18
CA ASN A 271 2.91 -15.28 -0.20
C ASN A 271 4.12 -15.74 0.62
N THR A 272 5.30 -15.72 0.02
CA THR A 272 6.53 -16.14 0.68
C THR A 272 7.48 -14.96 0.74
N ALA A 273 7.94 -14.61 1.95
CA ALA A 273 9.02 -13.64 2.15
C ALA A 273 10.39 -14.31 1.90
N VAL A 274 11.42 -13.55 1.55
CA VAL A 274 12.79 -14.10 1.46
C VAL A 274 13.16 -14.77 2.81
N GLY A 275 13.61 -16.02 2.73
CA GLY A 275 13.90 -16.85 3.91
C GLY A 275 12.67 -17.45 4.60
N CYS A 276 11.45 -17.25 4.10
CA CYS A 276 10.19 -17.75 4.67
C CYS A 276 9.96 -17.30 6.13
N ASN A 277 10.21 -16.02 6.43
CA ASN A 277 9.88 -15.45 7.73
C ASN A 277 8.36 -15.26 7.92
N TRP A 278 7.93 -15.05 9.16
CA TRP A 278 6.52 -14.94 9.57
C TRP A 278 5.71 -13.87 8.81
N ARG A 279 6.35 -12.86 8.20
CA ARG A 279 5.65 -11.81 7.45
C ARG A 279 5.02 -12.32 6.17
N GLY A 280 5.48 -13.46 5.62
CA GLY A 280 5.09 -14.01 4.32
C GLY A 280 3.58 -13.97 4.08
N ILE A 281 2.82 -14.74 4.86
CA ILE A 281 1.37 -14.89 4.65
C ILE A 281 0.55 -13.62 4.91
N SER A 282 1.08 -12.73 5.75
CA SER A 282 0.35 -11.56 6.22
C SER A 282 0.61 -10.31 5.37
N THR A 283 1.68 -10.28 4.58
CA THR A 283 2.10 -9.07 3.84
C THR A 283 1.76 -9.20 2.36
N PHE A 284 0.90 -8.29 1.89
CA PHE A 284 0.50 -8.14 0.49
C PHE A 284 -0.06 -6.73 0.31
N ASP A 285 -0.34 -6.30 -0.92
CA ASP A 285 -1.04 -5.04 -1.14
C ASP A 285 -2.50 -5.14 -0.63
N TRP A 286 -2.68 -4.78 0.65
CA TRP A 286 -3.96 -4.92 1.35
C TRP A 286 -5.07 -4.06 0.73
N SER A 287 -4.73 -2.89 0.19
CA SER A 287 -5.72 -2.05 -0.51
C SER A 287 -6.17 -2.72 -1.80
N TYR A 288 -5.23 -3.19 -2.62
CA TYR A 288 -5.55 -3.89 -3.86
C TYR A 288 -6.42 -5.14 -3.59
N THR A 289 -5.98 -6.00 -2.67
CA THR A 289 -6.73 -7.22 -2.31
C THR A 289 -8.06 -6.89 -1.64
N GLY A 290 -8.11 -5.86 -0.79
CA GLY A 290 -9.33 -5.41 -0.11
C GLY A 290 -10.41 -4.96 -1.08
N TYR A 291 -10.09 -4.09 -2.04
CA TYR A 291 -11.04 -3.65 -3.08
C TYR A 291 -11.55 -4.83 -3.91
N GLN A 292 -10.65 -5.68 -4.38
CA GLN A 292 -10.96 -6.85 -5.17
C GLN A 292 -11.85 -7.86 -4.41
N THR A 293 -11.60 -8.03 -3.11
CA THR A 293 -12.39 -8.92 -2.24
C THR A 293 -13.77 -8.35 -1.99
N MET A 294 -13.87 -7.05 -1.67
CA MET A 294 -15.17 -6.38 -1.50
C MET A 294 -16.00 -6.48 -2.78
N GLU A 295 -15.41 -6.24 -3.94
CA GLU A 295 -16.09 -6.33 -5.23
C GLU A 295 -16.64 -7.74 -5.48
N ARG A 296 -15.82 -8.80 -5.29
CA ARG A 296 -16.25 -10.20 -5.46
C ARG A 296 -17.35 -10.60 -4.48
N LEU A 297 -17.25 -10.17 -3.22
CA LEU A 297 -18.27 -10.43 -2.19
C LEU A 297 -19.53 -9.57 -2.35
N GLY A 298 -19.57 -8.63 -3.30
CA GLY A 298 -20.68 -7.71 -3.46
C GLY A 298 -20.81 -6.77 -2.26
N ILE A 299 -19.71 -6.18 -1.80
CA ILE A 299 -19.67 -5.26 -0.66
C ILE A 299 -19.23 -3.89 -1.17
N GLU A 300 -19.91 -2.85 -0.69
CA GLU A 300 -19.49 -1.47 -0.89
C GLU A 300 -18.77 -0.98 0.37
N GLY A 301 -17.57 -0.44 0.18
CA GLY A 301 -16.73 0.05 1.26
C GLY A 301 -15.52 0.81 0.75
N THR A 302 -14.70 1.26 1.67
CA THR A 302 -13.47 2.01 1.38
C THR A 302 -12.33 1.38 2.15
N CYS A 303 -11.18 1.22 1.51
CA CYS A 303 -9.97 0.79 2.20
C CYS A 303 -8.77 1.66 1.84
N PHE A 304 -7.89 1.83 2.81
CA PHE A 304 -6.69 2.64 2.70
C PHE A 304 -5.53 1.97 3.44
N GLY A 305 -4.38 1.87 2.79
CA GLY A 305 -3.16 1.38 3.40
C GLY A 305 -2.45 0.35 2.53
N ARG A 306 -1.16 0.57 2.30
CA ARG A 306 -0.33 -0.33 1.50
C ARG A 306 1.01 -0.56 2.18
N PRO A 307 1.57 -1.78 2.14
CA PRO A 307 2.84 -2.10 2.81
C PRO A 307 4.04 -1.27 2.33
N GLN A 308 4.02 -0.78 1.09
CA GLN A 308 5.11 0.03 0.52
C GLN A 308 5.15 1.45 1.13
N ARG A 309 4.09 1.91 1.81
CA ARG A 309 4.02 3.26 2.38
C ARG A 309 4.68 3.29 3.76
N ARG A 310 5.84 3.96 3.83
CA ARG A 310 6.64 4.06 5.06
C ARG A 310 6.15 5.13 6.05
N SER A 311 5.28 6.03 5.62
CA SER A 311 4.74 7.10 6.47
C SER A 311 3.44 7.61 5.88
N ILE A 312 2.50 7.99 6.74
CA ILE A 312 1.26 8.67 6.34
C ILE A 312 1.45 10.19 6.36
N THR A 313 0.66 10.91 5.56
CA THR A 313 0.53 12.37 5.68
C THR A 313 -0.62 12.74 6.64
N PRO A 314 -0.69 13.99 7.13
CA PRO A 314 -1.82 14.45 7.95
C PRO A 314 -3.19 14.24 7.30
N GLU A 315 -3.30 14.53 6.01
CA GLU A 315 -4.53 14.40 5.23
C GLU A 315 -4.93 12.92 5.11
N GLN A 316 -3.93 12.03 4.96
CA GLN A 316 -4.15 10.59 4.98
C GLN A 316 -4.57 10.07 6.36
N GLN A 317 -4.05 10.64 7.45
CA GLN A 317 -4.51 10.30 8.80
C GLN A 317 -5.98 10.66 8.99
N VAL A 318 -6.39 11.84 8.52
CA VAL A 318 -7.80 12.25 8.51
C VAL A 318 -8.64 11.33 7.62
N HIS A 319 -8.16 10.95 6.44
CA HIS A 319 -8.87 10.01 5.58
C HIS A 319 -9.08 8.65 6.26
N ILE A 320 -8.07 8.11 6.94
CA ILE A 320 -8.20 6.88 7.72
C ILE A 320 -9.28 7.04 8.80
N LEU A 321 -9.26 8.15 9.53
CA LEU A 321 -10.24 8.44 10.58
C LEU A 321 -11.66 8.55 9.99
N ALA A 322 -11.82 9.19 8.84
CA ALA A 322 -13.09 9.30 8.14
C ALA A 322 -13.64 7.93 7.69
N VAL A 323 -12.78 7.01 7.22
CA VAL A 323 -13.17 5.63 6.90
C VAL A 323 -13.66 4.89 8.15
N ILE A 324 -12.97 5.04 9.28
CA ILE A 324 -13.34 4.43 10.57
C ILE A 324 -14.71 4.95 11.02
N GLN A 325 -14.85 6.27 11.12
CA GLN A 325 -16.07 6.92 11.59
C GLN A 325 -17.23 6.60 10.67
N GLY A 326 -17.03 6.67 9.36
CA GLY A 326 -18.04 6.35 8.35
C GLY A 326 -18.58 4.93 8.48
N ALA A 327 -17.72 3.93 8.65
CA ALA A 327 -18.17 2.54 8.86
C ALA A 327 -18.97 2.40 10.16
N ILE A 328 -18.46 2.95 11.25
CA ILE A 328 -19.11 2.88 12.57
C ILE A 328 -20.47 3.61 12.54
N ASP A 329 -20.56 4.74 11.86
CA ASP A 329 -21.80 5.49 11.67
C ASP A 329 -22.86 4.68 10.90
N HIS A 330 -22.44 3.83 9.96
CA HIS A 330 -23.31 2.85 9.28
C HIS A 330 -23.59 1.59 10.12
N GLY A 331 -23.03 1.48 11.33
CA GLY A 331 -23.31 0.38 12.26
C GLY A 331 -22.34 -0.80 12.16
N VAL A 332 -21.26 -0.68 11.37
CA VAL A 332 -20.30 -1.77 11.14
C VAL A 332 -18.92 -1.40 11.71
N PRO A 333 -18.23 -2.29 12.44
CA PRO A 333 -16.88 -2.01 12.88
C PRO A 333 -15.92 -1.86 11.70
N ALA A 334 -14.97 -0.93 11.79
CA ALA A 334 -13.91 -0.81 10.80
C ALA A 334 -12.82 -1.84 11.08
N ILE A 335 -12.28 -2.46 10.03
CA ILE A 335 -11.14 -3.37 10.14
C ILE A 335 -9.87 -2.53 10.07
N ILE A 336 -8.93 -2.79 10.98
CA ILE A 336 -7.66 -2.07 11.04
C ILE A 336 -6.51 -3.04 11.19
N ARG A 337 -5.35 -2.72 10.63
CA ARG A 337 -4.12 -3.52 10.78
C ARG A 337 -3.02 -2.68 11.41
N ASN A 338 -2.15 -3.36 12.16
CA ASN A 338 -0.88 -2.82 12.62
C ASN A 338 -1.05 -1.68 13.66
N MET A 339 -1.89 -1.95 14.67
CA MET A 339 -2.16 -1.02 15.78
C MET A 339 -1.19 -1.20 16.95
N ASN A 340 -0.85 -2.44 17.29
CA ASN A 340 0.04 -2.78 18.41
C ASN A 340 0.99 -3.94 18.02
N ILE A 341 0.44 -4.94 17.34
CA ILE A 341 1.20 -5.97 16.62
C ILE A 341 0.77 -5.98 15.15
N ASN A 342 1.57 -6.59 14.27
CA ASN A 342 1.32 -6.65 12.84
C ASN A 342 0.19 -7.66 12.47
N GLU A 343 -0.99 -7.44 13.03
CA GLU A 343 -2.20 -8.24 12.82
C GLU A 343 -3.41 -7.33 12.58
N PHE A 344 -4.50 -7.95 12.11
CA PHE A 344 -5.79 -7.28 11.95
C PHE A 344 -6.54 -7.21 13.29
N GLY A 345 -7.39 -6.20 13.42
CA GLY A 345 -8.30 -5.99 14.53
C GLY A 345 -9.51 -5.15 14.10
N TYR A 346 -10.36 -4.81 15.05
CA TYR A 346 -11.56 -4.03 14.81
C TYR A 346 -11.57 -2.73 15.60
N VAL A 347 -11.96 -1.65 14.94
CA VAL A 347 -12.35 -0.39 15.59
C VAL A 347 -13.87 -0.38 15.67
N TYR A 348 -14.38 -0.35 16.90
CA TYR A 348 -15.82 -0.47 17.16
C TYR A 348 -16.40 0.80 17.80
N GLY A 349 -15.57 1.79 18.13
CA GLY A 349 -16.05 3.08 18.59
C GLY A 349 -15.07 4.22 18.38
N TYR A 350 -15.59 5.44 18.42
CA TYR A 350 -14.82 6.67 18.36
C TYR A 350 -15.51 7.76 19.20
N ASP A 351 -14.71 8.74 19.63
CA ASP A 351 -15.16 9.92 20.36
C ASP A 351 -14.36 11.14 19.89
N ASP A 352 -15.02 12.09 19.22
CA ASP A 352 -14.41 13.30 18.65
C ASP A 352 -14.05 14.32 19.74
N GLU A 353 -14.72 14.31 20.89
CA GLU A 353 -14.41 15.22 22.01
C GLU A 353 -13.16 14.75 22.75
N ALA A 354 -13.10 13.45 23.06
CA ALA A 354 -11.93 12.80 23.64
C ALA A 354 -10.80 12.58 22.62
N ARG A 355 -11.09 12.70 21.32
CA ARG A 355 -10.18 12.47 20.17
C ARG A 355 -9.53 11.09 20.21
N GLU A 356 -10.34 10.08 20.45
CA GLU A 356 -9.87 8.70 20.56
C GLU A 356 -10.73 7.71 19.78
N ILE A 357 -10.10 6.61 19.35
CA ILE A 357 -10.81 5.43 18.84
C ILE A 357 -10.65 4.28 19.83
N LYS A 358 -11.70 3.47 19.93
CA LYS A 358 -11.74 2.23 20.71
C LYS A 358 -11.59 1.05 19.77
N TYR A 359 -10.59 0.22 20.03
CA TYR A 359 -10.30 -0.93 19.19
C TYR A 359 -10.08 -2.21 20.00
N TYR A 360 -10.24 -3.32 19.30
CA TYR A 360 -10.05 -4.68 19.79
C TYR A 360 -8.87 -5.28 19.02
N GLY A 361 -7.76 -5.47 19.72
CA GLY A 361 -6.53 -6.03 19.15
C GLY A 361 -6.57 -7.56 19.10
N ALA A 362 -5.54 -8.14 18.48
CA ALA A 362 -5.35 -9.59 18.35
C ALA A 362 -5.41 -10.38 19.65
N ASN A 363 -4.87 -9.82 20.74
CA ASN A 363 -4.90 -10.41 22.07
C ASN A 363 -6.27 -10.32 22.77
N ARG A 364 -7.30 -9.87 22.06
CA ARG A 364 -8.66 -9.67 22.55
C ARG A 364 -8.76 -8.67 23.72
N SER A 365 -7.77 -7.79 23.84
CA SER A 365 -7.79 -6.72 24.85
C SER A 365 -8.41 -5.45 24.29
N LYS A 366 -9.17 -4.77 25.15
CA LYS A 366 -9.74 -3.46 24.86
C LYS A 366 -8.64 -2.42 24.96
N GLN A 367 -8.47 -1.65 23.89
CA GLN A 367 -7.47 -0.59 23.84
C GLN A 367 -8.09 0.68 23.26
N SER A 368 -7.51 1.81 23.64
CA SER A 368 -7.84 3.12 23.08
C SER A 368 -6.57 3.74 22.50
N ILE A 369 -6.71 4.51 21.42
CA ILE A 369 -5.64 5.31 20.86
C ILE A 369 -6.17 6.67 20.44
N ARG A 370 -5.37 7.70 20.69
CA ARG A 370 -5.67 9.07 20.26
C ARG A 370 -5.55 9.22 18.74
N TYR A 371 -6.36 10.10 18.16
CA TYR A 371 -6.36 10.38 16.72
C TYR A 371 -4.99 10.78 16.17
N ASP A 372 -4.25 11.63 16.90
CA ASP A 372 -2.93 12.12 16.48
C ASP A 372 -1.83 11.05 16.50
N LYS A 373 -2.09 9.89 17.11
CA LYS A 373 -1.20 8.73 17.15
C LYS A 373 -1.56 7.66 16.13
N LEU A 374 -2.74 7.74 15.52
CA LEU A 374 -3.22 6.77 14.54
C LEU A 374 -2.27 6.68 13.35
N GLY A 375 -1.70 5.50 13.09
CA GLY A 375 -0.72 5.27 12.02
C GLY A 375 0.64 5.95 12.23
N ARG A 376 0.93 6.40 13.46
CA ARG A 376 2.19 7.06 13.85
C ARG A 376 2.88 6.39 15.06
N SER A 377 2.22 5.42 15.70
CA SER A 377 2.67 4.76 16.93
C SER A 377 3.32 3.38 16.73
N GLY A 378 3.25 2.81 15.53
CA GLY A 378 3.75 1.45 15.26
C GLY A 378 5.26 1.40 14.93
N GLU A 379 5.92 0.31 15.34
CA GLU A 379 7.30 0.01 14.94
C GLU A 379 7.42 -0.37 13.45
N GLU A 380 6.34 -0.93 12.88
CA GLU A 380 6.21 -1.16 11.43
C GLU A 380 5.32 -0.09 10.78
N PRO A 381 5.72 0.49 9.64
CA PRO A 381 5.15 1.77 9.20
C PRO A 381 3.76 1.78 8.51
N PRO A 382 3.29 0.74 7.82
CA PRO A 382 2.05 0.86 7.07
C PRO A 382 0.85 0.44 7.92
N LEU A 383 -0.06 1.38 8.17
CA LEU A 383 -1.38 1.10 8.70
C LEU A 383 -2.32 0.77 7.53
N PHE A 384 -3.23 -0.17 7.75
CA PHE A 384 -4.33 -0.46 6.83
C PHE A 384 -5.66 -0.29 7.57
N VAL A 385 -6.64 0.29 6.89
CA VAL A 385 -8.02 0.37 7.34
C VAL A 385 -8.97 -0.06 6.22
N LEU A 386 -10.05 -0.73 6.58
CA LEU A 386 -11.18 -1.02 5.71
C LEU A 386 -12.48 -0.72 6.46
N GLY A 387 -13.30 0.14 5.87
CA GLY A 387 -14.65 0.46 6.34
C GLY A 387 -15.68 -0.12 5.37
N ILE A 388 -16.59 -0.96 5.88
CA ILE A 388 -17.72 -1.48 5.12
C ILE A 388 -18.90 -0.53 5.27
N ARG A 389 -19.55 -0.19 4.16
CA ARG A 389 -20.72 0.68 4.14
C ARG A 389 -22.03 -0.09 4.03
N ARG A 390 -22.13 -1.01 3.06
CA ARG A 390 -23.32 -1.83 2.81
C ARG A 390 -23.01 -3.03 1.91
N ARG A 391 -23.95 -3.98 1.83
CA ARG A 391 -23.95 -5.03 0.80
C ARG A 391 -24.60 -4.53 -0.49
N ARG A 392 -24.06 -4.93 -1.64
CA ARG A 392 -24.69 -4.82 -2.96
C ARG A 392 -25.66 -5.98 -3.16
N LEU A 393 -26.64 -5.76 -4.04
CA LEU A 393 -27.71 -6.73 -4.34
C LEU A 393 -27.23 -7.91 -5.21
N GLN A 394 -26.11 -7.77 -5.93
CA GLN A 394 -25.57 -8.83 -6.79
C GLN A 394 -24.03 -8.93 -6.59
N PRO A 395 -23.51 -10.06 -6.09
CA PRO A 395 -22.07 -10.34 -6.09
C PRO A 395 -21.56 -10.60 -7.51
N MET A 396 -20.24 -10.57 -7.71
CA MET A 396 -19.67 -10.87 -9.03
C MET A 396 -19.98 -12.31 -9.45
N PRO A 397 -20.03 -12.59 -10.76
CA PRO A 397 -20.24 -13.95 -11.26
C PRO A 397 -19.17 -14.94 -10.75
N GLY A 398 -19.54 -16.21 -10.60
CA GLY A 398 -18.69 -17.24 -9.96
C GLY A 398 -17.26 -17.35 -10.53
N HIS A 399 -17.07 -17.18 -11.85
CA HIS A 399 -15.74 -17.21 -12.48
C HIS A 399 -14.78 -16.11 -12.04
N ALA A 400 -15.26 -14.97 -11.54
CA ALA A 400 -14.40 -13.89 -11.07
C ALA A 400 -13.51 -14.36 -9.90
N SER A 401 -14.00 -15.30 -9.08
CA SER A 401 -13.22 -15.94 -8.02
C SER A 401 -12.11 -16.83 -8.59
N LEU A 402 -12.42 -17.68 -9.58
CA LEU A 402 -11.47 -18.54 -10.28
C LEU A 402 -10.39 -17.71 -11.01
N GLN A 403 -10.76 -16.63 -11.68
CA GLN A 403 -9.81 -15.71 -12.32
C GLN A 403 -8.86 -15.08 -11.29
N ALA A 404 -9.36 -14.69 -10.12
CA ALA A 404 -8.53 -14.14 -9.05
C ALA A 404 -7.54 -15.18 -8.50
N ILE A 405 -7.97 -16.44 -8.35
CA ILE A 405 -7.12 -17.57 -7.93
C ILE A 405 -5.96 -17.75 -8.90
N VAL A 406 -6.25 -17.85 -10.21
CA VAL A 406 -5.24 -17.99 -11.26
C VAL A 406 -4.31 -16.77 -11.31
N LYS A 407 -4.87 -15.55 -11.25
CA LYS A 407 -4.10 -14.31 -11.26
C LYS A 407 -3.07 -14.29 -10.12
N HIS A 408 -3.48 -14.69 -8.92
CA HIS A 408 -2.60 -14.78 -7.78
C HIS A 408 -1.55 -15.90 -7.96
N ALA A 409 -1.96 -17.10 -8.36
CA ALA A 409 -1.06 -18.24 -8.57
C ALA A 409 0.06 -17.95 -9.57
N ARG A 410 -0.26 -17.18 -10.63
CA ARG A 410 0.71 -16.74 -11.65
C ARG A 410 1.49 -15.47 -11.27
N GLY A 411 1.31 -14.95 -10.06
CA GLY A 411 2.04 -13.79 -9.55
C GLY A 411 1.74 -12.48 -10.28
N LYS A 412 0.51 -12.33 -10.82
CA LYS A 412 0.04 -11.14 -11.55
C LYS A 412 -0.58 -10.07 -10.64
N GLU A 413 -0.34 -10.16 -9.34
CA GLU A 413 -0.72 -9.13 -8.35
C GLU A 413 0.39 -8.07 -8.22
N PRO A 414 0.09 -6.88 -7.65
CA PRO A 414 1.11 -5.85 -7.46
C PRO A 414 2.35 -6.39 -6.73
N PRO A 415 3.55 -6.23 -7.29
CA PRO A 415 4.75 -6.81 -6.72
C PRO A 415 5.15 -6.13 -5.41
N LEU A 416 5.84 -6.90 -4.56
CA LEU A 416 6.38 -6.45 -3.29
C LEU A 416 7.84 -6.88 -3.18
N GLU A 417 8.71 -5.92 -2.91
CA GLU A 417 10.14 -6.19 -2.77
C GLU A 417 10.39 -7.18 -1.63
N GLY A 418 11.10 -8.27 -1.92
CA GLY A 418 11.38 -9.33 -0.95
C GLY A 418 10.25 -10.35 -0.75
N PHE A 419 9.20 -10.31 -1.58
CA PHE A 419 8.09 -11.26 -1.54
C PHE A 419 7.85 -11.90 -2.91
N ALA A 420 7.49 -13.19 -2.89
CA ALA A 420 7.06 -13.94 -4.05
C ALA A 420 5.62 -14.46 -3.84
N PHE A 421 4.82 -14.42 -4.90
CA PHE A 421 3.39 -14.72 -4.87
C PHE A 421 3.06 -15.99 -5.67
N GLY A 422 2.08 -16.74 -5.21
CA GLY A 422 1.59 -17.93 -5.89
C GLY A 422 2.67 -19.00 -6.06
N LEU A 423 2.75 -19.57 -7.26
CA LEU A 423 3.69 -20.64 -7.60
C LEU A 423 5.17 -20.22 -7.44
N LYS A 424 5.50 -18.96 -7.73
CA LYS A 424 6.85 -18.40 -7.45
C LYS A 424 7.16 -18.36 -5.95
N GLY A 425 6.13 -18.29 -5.11
CA GLY A 425 6.26 -18.39 -3.66
C GLY A 425 6.80 -19.74 -3.20
N TYR A 426 6.42 -20.84 -3.87
CA TYR A 426 7.00 -22.17 -3.62
C TYR A 426 8.46 -22.24 -4.05
N GLU A 427 8.81 -21.71 -5.22
CA GLU A 427 10.20 -21.70 -5.71
C GLU A 427 11.13 -21.01 -4.71
N GLN A 428 10.75 -19.82 -4.22
CA GLN A 428 11.51 -19.09 -3.22
C GLN A 428 11.59 -19.84 -1.88
N TRP A 429 10.52 -20.54 -1.49
CA TRP A 429 10.50 -21.36 -0.28
C TRP A 429 11.46 -22.54 -0.38
N ILE A 430 11.42 -23.26 -1.50
CA ILE A 430 12.28 -24.40 -1.81
C ILE A 430 13.75 -23.94 -1.87
N GLU A 431 14.03 -22.83 -2.54
CA GLU A 431 15.37 -22.24 -2.61
C GLU A 431 15.92 -21.89 -1.22
N ALA A 432 15.08 -21.39 -0.30
CA ALA A 432 15.49 -21.11 1.08
C ALA A 432 15.89 -22.40 1.83
N VAL A 433 15.19 -23.51 1.61
CA VAL A 433 15.56 -24.83 2.18
C VAL A 433 16.89 -25.31 1.60
N GLU A 434 17.04 -25.29 0.27
CA GLU A 434 18.22 -25.80 -0.43
C GLU A 434 19.49 -25.00 -0.09
N ARG A 435 19.36 -23.70 0.17
CA ARG A 435 20.48 -22.84 0.58
C ARG A 435 20.75 -22.82 2.09
N GLY A 436 19.94 -23.52 2.89
CA GLY A 436 20.05 -23.49 4.36
C GLY A 436 19.69 -22.14 5.00
N GLY A 437 18.91 -21.31 4.30
CA GLY A 437 18.47 -19.98 4.75
C GLY A 437 17.02 -19.93 5.24
N LEU A 438 16.42 -21.09 5.52
CA LEU A 438 15.03 -21.19 5.97
C LEU A 438 14.89 -20.73 7.43
N ASP A 439 14.02 -19.75 7.66
CA ASP A 439 13.47 -19.46 8.98
C ASP A 439 12.47 -20.55 9.37
N LEU A 440 12.87 -21.43 10.29
CA LEU A 440 12.03 -22.54 10.76
C LEU A 440 10.76 -22.07 11.48
N HIS A 441 10.80 -20.92 12.16
CA HIS A 441 9.63 -20.41 12.86
C HIS A 441 8.61 -19.85 11.85
N GLY A 442 9.07 -19.03 10.91
CA GLY A 442 8.22 -18.53 9.82
C GLY A 442 7.66 -19.65 8.94
N HIS A 443 8.47 -20.66 8.62
CA HIS A 443 8.02 -21.89 7.94
C HIS A 443 6.89 -22.58 8.69
N ALA A 444 7.08 -22.87 9.98
CA ALA A 444 6.08 -23.58 10.78
C ALA A 444 4.77 -22.81 10.84
N TYR A 445 4.83 -21.48 11.02
CA TYR A 445 3.67 -20.60 11.01
C TYR A 445 2.96 -20.60 9.65
N GLN A 446 3.72 -20.49 8.55
CA GLN A 446 3.18 -20.45 7.20
C GLN A 446 2.50 -21.78 6.82
N VAL A 447 3.12 -22.92 7.10
CA VAL A 447 2.53 -24.25 6.87
C VAL A 447 1.25 -24.45 7.67
N ALA A 448 1.21 -24.03 8.94
CA ALA A 448 0.03 -24.17 9.80
C ALA A 448 -1.21 -23.52 9.19
N ILE A 449 -1.03 -22.27 8.75
CA ILE A 449 -2.12 -21.46 8.19
C ILE A 449 -2.51 -21.99 6.80
N LEU A 450 -1.53 -22.34 5.97
CA LEU A 450 -1.80 -22.84 4.62
C LEU A 450 -2.45 -24.23 4.62
N ALA A 451 -2.14 -25.09 5.57
CA ALA A 451 -2.80 -26.39 5.70
C ALA A 451 -4.33 -26.23 5.85
N GLU A 452 -4.76 -25.31 6.71
CA GLU A 452 -6.18 -25.00 6.85
C GLU A 452 -6.73 -24.28 5.61
N ALA A 453 -6.03 -23.26 5.10
CA ALA A 453 -6.47 -22.52 3.93
C ALA A 453 -6.70 -23.42 2.71
N ARG A 454 -5.79 -24.39 2.47
CA ARG A 454 -5.89 -25.34 1.35
C ARG A 454 -6.99 -26.39 1.55
N GLN A 455 -7.28 -26.77 2.79
CA GLN A 455 -8.46 -27.58 3.10
C GLN A 455 -9.76 -26.84 2.78
N ARG A 456 -9.82 -25.53 3.08
CA ARG A 456 -10.95 -24.67 2.70
C ARG A 456 -11.03 -24.50 1.18
N ALA A 457 -9.89 -24.36 0.50
CA ALA A 457 -9.83 -24.30 -0.96
C ALA A 457 -10.42 -25.56 -1.61
N ALA A 458 -10.02 -26.74 -1.15
CA ALA A 458 -10.55 -28.01 -1.62
C ALA A 458 -12.08 -28.11 -1.39
N SER A 459 -12.53 -27.74 -0.18
CA SER A 459 -13.97 -27.77 0.15
C SER A 459 -14.78 -26.81 -0.74
N TYR A 460 -14.29 -25.59 -0.95
CA TYR A 460 -14.90 -24.62 -1.84
C TYR A 460 -15.00 -25.13 -3.29
N LEU A 461 -13.92 -25.69 -3.83
CA LEU A 461 -13.93 -26.23 -5.21
C LEU A 461 -14.90 -27.40 -5.35
N ARG A 462 -15.03 -28.27 -4.34
CA ARG A 462 -16.04 -29.34 -4.35
C ARG A 462 -17.46 -28.80 -4.37
N GLU A 463 -17.76 -27.77 -3.57
CA GLU A 463 -19.07 -27.12 -3.60
C GLU A 463 -19.35 -26.48 -4.97
N GLN A 464 -18.35 -25.84 -5.60
CA GLN A 464 -18.49 -25.30 -6.95
C GLN A 464 -18.67 -26.40 -8.01
N ALA A 465 -18.02 -27.56 -7.83
CA ALA A 465 -18.16 -28.72 -8.69
C ALA A 465 -19.60 -29.26 -8.68
N GLU A 466 -20.17 -29.41 -7.48
CA GLU A 466 -21.55 -29.85 -7.27
C GLU A 466 -22.56 -28.88 -7.89
N ARG A 467 -22.33 -27.57 -7.74
CA ARG A 467 -23.18 -26.52 -8.34
C ARG A 467 -23.10 -26.48 -9.87
N SER A 468 -21.92 -26.74 -10.44
CA SER A 468 -21.69 -26.64 -11.89
C SER A 468 -22.17 -27.88 -12.67
N GLY A 469 -21.92 -29.08 -12.14
CA GLY A 469 -22.21 -30.35 -12.81
C GLY A 469 -21.45 -30.56 -14.14
N GLY A 470 -21.74 -31.68 -14.82
CA GLY A 470 -21.16 -31.99 -16.14
C GLY A 470 -19.63 -32.09 -16.16
N ALA A 471 -19.02 -31.80 -17.32
CA ALA A 471 -17.57 -31.84 -17.50
C ALA A 471 -16.84 -30.80 -16.62
N ARG A 472 -17.37 -29.58 -16.53
CA ARG A 472 -16.83 -28.51 -15.67
C ARG A 472 -16.82 -28.91 -14.19
N GLY A 473 -17.89 -29.55 -13.73
CA GLY A 473 -17.96 -30.07 -12.36
C GLY A 473 -16.90 -31.15 -12.09
N GLN A 474 -16.63 -32.02 -13.05
CA GLN A 474 -15.57 -33.05 -12.93
C GLN A 474 -14.17 -32.42 -12.83
N GLU A 475 -13.87 -31.42 -13.66
CA GLU A 475 -12.59 -30.69 -13.60
C GLU A 475 -12.42 -29.93 -12.27
N LEU A 476 -13.49 -29.30 -11.77
CA LEU A 476 -13.47 -28.62 -10.47
C LEU A 476 -13.26 -29.61 -9.30
N ALA A 477 -13.89 -30.79 -9.37
CA ALA A 477 -13.69 -31.84 -8.37
C ALA A 477 -12.25 -32.37 -8.38
N ALA A 478 -11.67 -32.58 -9.58
CA ALA A 478 -10.27 -32.97 -9.71
C ALA A 478 -9.31 -31.88 -9.17
N ALA A 479 -9.56 -30.61 -9.47
CA ALA A 479 -8.81 -29.50 -8.88
C ALA A 479 -8.92 -29.49 -7.35
N ALA A 480 -10.12 -29.77 -6.82
CA ALA A 480 -10.34 -29.86 -5.38
C ALA A 480 -9.50 -30.97 -4.72
N ASP A 481 -9.34 -32.12 -5.37
CA ASP A 481 -8.55 -33.23 -4.85
C ASP A 481 -7.07 -32.87 -4.79
N TYR A 482 -6.52 -32.19 -5.82
CA TYR A 482 -5.15 -31.65 -5.75
C TYR A 482 -4.97 -30.67 -4.59
N TYR A 483 -5.91 -29.75 -4.35
CA TYR A 483 -5.87 -28.86 -3.18
C TYR A 483 -5.96 -29.62 -1.85
N GLY A 484 -6.67 -30.76 -1.83
CA GLY A 484 -6.68 -31.69 -0.71
C GLY A 484 -5.31 -32.33 -0.45
N GLU A 485 -4.62 -32.77 -1.52
CA GLU A 485 -3.24 -33.29 -1.42
C GLU A 485 -2.26 -32.26 -0.88
N VAL A 486 -2.37 -31.00 -1.32
CA VAL A 486 -1.57 -29.88 -0.80
C VAL A 486 -1.82 -29.68 0.69
N ALA A 487 -3.08 -29.70 1.13
CA ALA A 487 -3.43 -29.57 2.54
C ALA A 487 -2.82 -30.71 3.38
N GLU A 488 -2.87 -31.96 2.90
CA GLU A 488 -2.23 -33.11 3.57
C GLU A 488 -0.71 -32.96 3.61
N ALA A 489 -0.08 -32.53 2.50
CA ALA A 489 1.36 -32.29 2.44
C ALA A 489 1.78 -31.25 3.50
N PHE A 490 1.05 -30.13 3.61
CA PHE A 490 1.30 -29.15 4.66
C PHE A 490 1.06 -29.70 6.07
N ARG A 491 0.02 -30.50 6.31
CA ARG A 491 -0.18 -31.13 7.63
C ARG A 491 0.96 -32.08 8.00
N ARG A 492 1.53 -32.82 7.04
CA ARG A 492 2.72 -33.67 7.28
C ARG A 492 3.97 -32.86 7.63
N LEU A 493 4.10 -31.66 7.05
CA LEU A 493 5.19 -30.73 7.33
C LEU A 493 5.07 -30.03 8.69
N TYR A 494 3.95 -30.23 9.39
CA TYR A 494 3.63 -29.59 10.66
C TYR A 494 3.76 -30.55 11.85
N PRO A 495 4.95 -30.67 12.47
CA PRO A 495 5.05 -31.26 13.79
C PRO A 495 4.63 -30.18 14.80
N SER A 496 3.37 -30.17 15.23
CA SER A 496 2.84 -29.48 16.43
C SER A 496 3.44 -28.10 16.78
N PHE A 497 2.86 -27.01 16.30
CA PHE A 497 3.14 -25.64 16.78
C PHE A 497 2.77 -25.45 18.26
N PRO A 498 3.41 -24.54 19.01
CA PRO A 498 4.62 -23.78 18.67
C PRO A 498 5.93 -24.51 19.07
N PHE A 499 5.85 -25.75 19.55
CA PHE A 499 6.96 -26.41 20.27
C PHE A 499 7.46 -27.73 19.64
N GLY A 500 6.98 -28.11 18.46
CA GLY A 500 7.20 -29.44 17.91
C GLY A 500 8.57 -29.73 17.30
N TYR A 501 9.52 -28.80 17.40
CA TYR A 501 10.93 -29.07 17.10
C TYR A 501 11.75 -29.24 18.39
N GLY A 502 11.26 -30.10 19.28
CA GLY A 502 12.02 -30.58 20.42
C GLY A 502 12.95 -31.73 19.99
N GLY A 503 14.23 -31.44 19.79
CA GLY A 503 15.30 -32.45 19.74
C GLY A 503 15.93 -32.69 18.36
N SER A 504 17.18 -33.17 18.40
CA SER A 504 18.00 -33.54 17.25
C SER A 504 17.25 -34.46 16.29
N HIS A 505 16.93 -33.97 15.09
CA HIS A 505 16.24 -34.74 14.06
C HIS A 505 17.06 -34.77 12.77
N GLY A 506 17.67 -35.92 12.50
CA GLY A 506 18.32 -36.21 11.24
C GLY A 506 17.41 -35.93 10.03
N ASN A 507 17.99 -35.26 9.03
CA ASN A 507 17.40 -34.92 7.72
C ASN A 507 16.03 -34.19 7.75
N GLN A 508 15.84 -33.26 8.69
CA GLN A 508 14.64 -32.40 8.74
C GLN A 508 14.47 -31.58 7.45
N MET A 509 15.54 -30.98 6.93
CA MET A 509 15.51 -30.17 5.71
C MET A 509 15.13 -31.00 4.48
N GLY A 510 15.60 -32.24 4.37
CA GLY A 510 15.20 -33.13 3.28
C GLY A 510 13.71 -33.47 3.29
N ARG A 511 13.12 -33.70 4.48
CA ARG A 511 11.67 -33.92 4.63
C ARG A 511 10.87 -32.68 4.24
N ILE A 512 11.30 -31.49 4.68
CA ILE A 512 10.67 -30.22 4.30
C ILE A 512 10.72 -30.05 2.78
N LEU A 513 11.89 -30.28 2.18
CA LEU A 513 12.08 -30.14 0.73
C LEU A 513 11.15 -31.06 -0.07
N ILE A 514 11.04 -32.33 0.33
CA ILE A 514 10.15 -33.30 -0.33
C ILE A 514 8.70 -32.85 -0.23
N GLY A 515 8.21 -32.51 0.97
CA GLY A 515 6.81 -32.10 1.15
C GLY A 515 6.47 -30.80 0.41
N LEU A 516 7.40 -29.84 0.34
CA LEU A 516 7.20 -28.62 -0.45
C LEU A 516 7.16 -28.89 -1.96
N LYS A 517 7.97 -29.82 -2.46
CA LYS A 517 7.95 -30.23 -3.87
C LYS A 517 6.67 -30.98 -4.23
N GLU A 518 6.17 -31.84 -3.34
CA GLU A 518 4.86 -32.50 -3.47
C GLU A 518 3.72 -31.47 -3.54
N ALA A 519 3.68 -30.54 -2.58
CA ALA A 519 2.67 -29.47 -2.55
C ALA A 519 2.74 -28.57 -3.79
N PHE A 520 3.94 -28.19 -4.23
CA PHE A 520 4.14 -27.39 -5.43
C PHE A 520 3.62 -28.08 -6.69
N ALA A 521 3.90 -29.38 -6.86
CA ALA A 521 3.44 -30.15 -8.01
C ALA A 521 1.90 -30.25 -8.02
N ALA A 522 1.31 -30.65 -6.89
CA ALA A 522 -0.15 -30.78 -6.78
C ALA A 522 -0.87 -29.44 -7.00
N GLU A 523 -0.40 -28.34 -6.39
CA GLU A 523 -1.01 -27.03 -6.59
C GLU A 523 -0.86 -26.52 -8.03
N SER A 524 0.24 -26.85 -8.70
CA SER A 524 0.45 -26.49 -10.11
C SER A 524 -0.58 -27.17 -11.03
N GLU A 525 -0.85 -28.46 -10.81
CA GLU A 525 -1.88 -29.21 -11.56
C GLU A 525 -3.28 -28.69 -11.25
N GLY A 526 -3.58 -28.43 -9.97
CA GLY A 526 -4.87 -27.84 -9.56
C GLY A 526 -5.13 -26.48 -10.22
N ILE A 527 -4.11 -25.62 -10.30
CA ILE A 527 -4.21 -24.33 -11.00
C ILE A 527 -4.39 -24.51 -12.51
N ALA A 528 -3.69 -25.44 -13.14
CA ALA A 528 -3.84 -25.71 -14.57
C ALA A 528 -5.27 -26.15 -14.93
N LEU A 529 -5.90 -26.97 -14.09
CA LEU A 529 -7.31 -27.33 -14.26
C LEU A 529 -8.24 -26.11 -14.15
N ILE A 530 -8.01 -25.23 -13.15
CA ILE A 530 -8.80 -24.01 -13.01
C ILE A 530 -8.62 -23.07 -14.21
N GLU A 531 -7.41 -22.98 -14.76
CA GLU A 531 -7.13 -22.23 -15.99
C GLU A 531 -7.90 -22.80 -17.19
N ASN A 532 -7.87 -24.12 -17.39
CA ASN A 532 -8.63 -24.77 -18.46
C ASN A 532 -10.13 -24.50 -18.35
N ILE A 533 -10.69 -24.53 -17.12
CA ILE A 533 -12.09 -24.22 -16.87
C ILE A 533 -12.43 -22.77 -17.30
N LEU A 534 -11.52 -21.83 -17.04
CA LEU A 534 -11.69 -20.42 -17.40
C LEU A 534 -11.59 -20.17 -18.91
N GLU A 535 -10.81 -20.97 -19.64
CA GLU A 535 -10.74 -20.90 -21.11
C GLU A 535 -12.02 -21.41 -21.78
N GLN A 536 -12.79 -22.25 -21.08
CA GLN A 536 -14.08 -22.79 -21.54
C GLN A 536 -15.29 -21.91 -21.14
N TRP A 537 -15.06 -20.79 -20.47
CA TRP A 537 -16.09 -19.78 -20.12
C TRP A 537 -16.18 -18.71 -21.21
#